data_AF-K9TW53-F1
#
_entry.id   AF-K9TW53-F1
#
_cell.length_a   1.000
_cell.length_b   1.000
_cell.length_c   1.000
_cell.angle_alpha   90.00
_cell.angle_beta   90.00
_cell.angle_gamma   90.00
#
_symmetry.space_group_name_H-M   'P 1'
#
loop_
_entity.id
_entity.type
_entity.pdbx_description
1 polymer ?
#
loop_
_entity_poly.entity_id
_entity_poly.type
_entity_poly.pdbx_seq_one_letter_code
_entity_poly.pdbx_strand_id
1 'polypeptide(L)' 'MATNPSLEERLAAVEAAIADLQKQVAAPQPTNWLQQITGSFKDEPAFDEVLAYGRAIRQGDESILEVQDEA' A
#
# COMPACT_ATOMS: atom_id res chain seq x y z
N MET A 1 26.61 -24.19 34.66
CA MET A 1 25.29 -24.52 35.24
C MET A 1 24.35 -23.41 34.84
N ALA A 2 23.28 -23.70 34.11
CA ALA A 2 22.31 -22.68 33.74
C ALA A 2 21.56 -22.25 35.02
N THR A 3 21.73 -21.01 35.43
CA THR A 3 20.93 -20.39 36.50
C THR A 3 19.51 -20.26 35.98
N ASN A 4 18.58 -21.03 36.54
CA ASN A 4 17.16 -20.79 36.27
C ASN A 4 16.77 -19.49 36.99
N PRO A 5 16.41 -18.43 36.27
CA PRO A 5 15.91 -17.21 36.89
C PRO A 5 14.63 -17.52 37.69
N SER A 6 14.35 -16.70 38.70
CA SER A 6 13.14 -16.86 39.50
C SER A 6 11.90 -16.68 38.62
N LEU A 7 10.75 -17.13 39.12
CA LEU A 7 9.50 -16.98 38.37
C LEU A 7 9.18 -15.50 38.12
N GLU A 8 9.48 -14.65 39.10
CA GLU A 8 9.29 -13.20 39.07
C GLU A 8 10.20 -12.54 38.02
N GLU A 9 11.47 -12.95 37.94
CA GLU A 9 12.39 -12.46 36.89
C GLU A 9 11.91 -12.85 35.49
N ARG A 10 11.40 -14.07 35.33
CA ARG A 10 10.84 -14.53 34.05
C ARG A 10 9.57 -13.78 33.69
N LEU A 11 8.71 -13.49 34.66
CA LEU A 11 7.48 -12.73 34.43
C LEU A 11 7.79 -11.27 34.07
N ALA A 12 8.70 -10.62 34.80
CA ALA A 12 9.13 -9.26 34.50
C ALA A 12 9.74 -9.13 33.09
N ALA A 13 10.54 -10.12 32.66
CA ALA A 13 11.08 -10.15 31.31
C ALA A 13 9.99 -10.27 30.23
N VAL A 14 8.95 -11.07 30.49
CA VAL A 14 7.80 -11.21 29.58
C VAL A 14 6.99 -9.91 29.52
N GLU A 15 6.72 -9.28 30.67
CA GLU A 15 5.99 -8.01 30.73
C GLU A 15 6.72 -6.90 29.97
N ALA A 16 8.04 -6.80 30.12
CA ALA A 16 8.86 -5.85 29.37
C ALA A 16 8.81 -6.11 27.86
N ALA A 17 8.92 -7.38 27.44
CA ALA A 17 8.83 -7.76 26.03
C ALA A 17 7.45 -7.45 25.44
N ILE A 18 6.37 -7.69 26.19
CA ILE A 18 5.01 -7.34 25.77
C ILE A 18 4.85 -5.82 25.64
N ALA A 19 5.35 -5.04 26.60
CA ALA A 19 5.29 -3.58 26.54
C ALA A 19 6.02 -3.02 25.31
N ASP A 20 7.15 -3.59 24.94
CA ASP A 20 7.90 -3.17 23.75
C ASP A 20 7.21 -3.60 22.45
N LEU A 21 6.62 -4.79 22.39
CA LEU A 21 5.81 -5.23 21.26
C LEU A 21 4.58 -4.34 21.08
N GLN A 22 3.90 -3.97 22.17
CA GLN A 22 2.75 -3.07 22.11
C GLN A 22 3.11 -1.70 21.53
N LYS A 23 4.27 -1.12 21.90
CA LYS A 23 4.75 0.14 21.31
C LYS A 23 5.01 0.01 19.81
N GLN A 24 5.56 -1.13 19.37
CA GLN A 24 5.84 -1.38 17.94
C GLN A 24 4.55 -1.59 17.14
N VAL A 25 3.54 -2.24 17.71
CA VAL A 25 2.23 -2.46 17.07
C VAL A 25 1.36 -1.21 17.08
N ALA A 26 1.46 -0.37 18.12
CA ALA A 26 0.76 0.90 18.22
C ALA A 26 1.30 1.97 17.28
N ALA A 27 2.48 1.76 16.68
CA ALA A 27 2.91 2.59 15.56
C ALA A 27 1.89 2.39 14.43
N PRO A 28 1.18 3.44 13.97
CA PRO A 28 0.21 3.30 12.90
C PRO A 28 0.93 2.65 11.73
N GLN A 29 0.48 1.46 11.31
CA GLN A 29 0.98 0.88 10.07
C GLN A 29 0.81 1.97 9.02
N PRO A 30 1.87 2.30 8.23
CA PRO A 30 1.72 3.26 7.17
C PRO A 30 0.56 2.78 6.31
N THR A 31 -0.52 3.58 6.28
CA THR A 31 -1.76 3.25 5.57
C THR A 31 -1.34 2.74 4.20
N ASN A 32 -1.71 1.51 3.85
CA ASN A 32 -1.27 0.87 2.63
C ASN A 32 -1.53 1.84 1.47
N TRP A 33 -0.46 2.32 0.81
CA TRP A 33 -0.58 3.37 -0.20
C TRP A 33 -1.52 2.95 -1.33
N LEU A 34 -1.62 1.65 -1.63
CA LEU A 34 -2.56 1.12 -2.61
C LEU A 34 -4.01 1.34 -2.17
N GLN A 35 -4.31 1.18 -0.89
CA GLN A 35 -5.64 1.48 -0.35
C GLN A 35 -5.96 2.98 -0.41
N GLN A 36 -4.96 3.85 -0.36
CA GLN A 36 -5.16 5.30 -0.47
C GLN A 36 -5.53 5.73 -1.90
N ILE A 37 -5.04 5.02 -2.92
CA ILE A 37 -5.27 5.37 -4.33
C ILE A 37 -6.36 4.52 -5.00
N THR A 38 -6.77 3.41 -4.39
CA THR A 38 -7.79 2.53 -4.99
C THR A 38 -9.12 3.28 -5.07
N GLY A 39 -9.62 3.42 -6.29
CA GLY A 39 -10.88 4.12 -6.56
C GLY A 39 -10.77 5.64 -6.68
N SER A 40 -9.55 6.22 -6.65
CA SER A 40 -9.35 7.66 -6.82
C SER A 40 -9.87 8.22 -8.15
N PHE A 41 -9.98 7.37 -9.17
CA PHE A 41 -10.48 7.71 -10.51
C PHE A 41 -11.88 7.13 -10.81
N LYS A 42 -12.57 6.56 -9.82
CA LYS A 42 -13.83 5.82 -10.05
C LYS A 42 -14.91 6.68 -10.72
N ASP A 43 -15.00 7.94 -10.34
CA ASP A 43 -16.02 8.88 -10.80
C ASP A 43 -15.41 10.04 -11.60
N GLU A 44 -14.17 9.86 -12.11
CA GLU A 44 -13.46 10.89 -12.88
C GLU A 44 -13.81 10.78 -14.38
N PRO A 45 -14.58 11.73 -14.95
CA PRO A 45 -15.04 11.63 -16.33
C PRO A 45 -13.91 11.70 -17.35
N ALA A 46 -12.81 12.42 -17.06
CA ALA A 46 -11.64 12.44 -17.94
C ALA A 46 -10.98 11.06 -18.06
N PHE A 47 -11.16 10.17 -17.06
CA PHE A 47 -10.58 8.84 -17.09
C PHE A 47 -11.28 7.93 -18.12
N ASP A 48 -12.55 8.16 -18.41
CA ASP A 48 -13.28 7.41 -19.45
C ASP A 48 -12.70 7.63 -20.84
N GLU A 49 -12.27 8.87 -21.14
CA GLU A 49 -11.60 9.22 -22.40
C GLU A 49 -10.26 8.49 -22.53
N VAL A 50 -9.46 8.45 -21.45
CA VAL A 50 -8.19 7.71 -21.40
C VAL A 50 -8.42 6.21 -21.61
N LEU A 51 -9.48 5.63 -21.03
CA LEU A 51 -9.84 4.23 -21.24
C LEU A 51 -10.27 3.95 -22.69
N ALA A 52 -11.04 4.85 -23.30
CA ALA A 52 -11.44 4.74 -24.70
C ALA A 52 -10.21 4.80 -25.62
N TYR A 53 -9.33 5.77 -25.38
CA TYR A 53 -8.07 5.93 -26.10
C TYR A 53 -7.20 4.66 -26.00
N GLY A 54 -6.97 4.16 -24.78
CA GLY A 54 -6.18 2.95 -24.57
C GLY A 54 -6.82 1.68 -25.14
N ARG A 55 -8.16 1.61 -25.26
CA ARG A 55 -8.86 0.51 -25.93
C ARG A 55 -8.60 0.55 -27.44
N ALA A 56 -8.68 1.72 -28.05
CA ALA A 56 -8.51 1.87 -29.49
C ALA A 56 -7.08 1.46 -29.93
N ILE A 57 -6.05 1.84 -29.17
CA ILE A 57 -4.67 1.38 -29.39
C ILE A 57 -4.57 -0.14 -29.37
N ARG A 58 -5.16 -0.80 -28.36
CA ARG A 58 -5.12 -2.27 -28.24
C ARG A 58 -5.92 -3.00 -29.32
N GLN A 59 -6.90 -2.33 -29.91
CA GLN A 59 -7.68 -2.82 -31.04
C GLN A 59 -6.99 -2.59 -32.39
N GLY A 60 -5.83 -1.92 -32.40
CA GLY A 60 -5.07 -1.64 -33.61
C GLY A 60 -5.62 -0.46 -34.41
N ASP A 61 -6.31 0.49 -33.76
CA ASP A 61 -6.71 1.74 -34.39
C ASP A 61 -5.49 2.68 -34.50
N GLU A 62 -4.72 2.52 -35.58
CA GLU A 62 -3.53 3.31 -35.86
C GLU A 62 -3.85 4.79 -36.13
N SER A 63 -5.09 5.14 -36.49
CA SER A 63 -5.51 6.53 -36.78
C SER A 63 -5.43 7.44 -35.56
N ILE A 64 -5.43 6.85 -34.36
CA ILE A 64 -5.39 7.56 -33.07
C ILE A 64 -3.94 7.81 -32.62
N LEU A 65 -2.96 7.11 -33.20
CA LEU A 65 -1.54 7.27 -32.87
C LEU A 65 -0.90 8.49 -33.55
N GLU A 66 -1.54 9.08 -34.56
CA GLU A 66 -0.99 10.16 -35.38
C GLU A 66 -1.19 11.57 -34.80
N VAL A 67 -1.77 11.73 -33.60
CA VAL A 67 -2.13 13.05 -33.03
C VAL A 67 -1.02 13.66 -32.14
N GLN A 68 0.20 13.12 -32.14
CA GLN A 68 1.33 13.64 -31.34
C GLN A 68 2.56 13.89 -32.20
N ASP A 69 2.46 14.86 -33.12
CA ASP A 69 3.62 15.57 -33.67
C ASP A 69 3.19 16.99 -34.11
N GLU A 70 2.80 17.85 -33.15
CA GLU A 70 2.98 19.30 -33.30
C GLU A 70 3.55 19.87 -32.00
N ALA A 71 4.64 20.62 -32.17
CA ALA A 71 5.58 21.11 -31.17
C ALA A 71 5.08 22.28 -30.31
#